data_AF-K2SIQ1-F1
#
_entry.id   AF-K2SIQ1-F1
#
_cell.length_a   1.000
_cell.length_b   1.000
_cell.length_c   1.000
_cell.angle_alpha   90.00
_cell.angle_beta   90.00
_cell.angle_gamma   90.00
#
_symmetry.space_group_name_H-M   'P 1'
#
loop_
_entity.id
_entity.type
_entity.pdbx_description
1 polymer ?
#
loop_
_entity_poly.entity_id
_entity_poly.type
_entity_poly.pdbx_seq_one_letter_code
_entity_poly.pdbx_strand_id
1 'polypeptide(L)'
;MATSIKSTEWRCAANPNSFGAPVTQRLASRYVSSTRSEKMVGTTHLISHLSSKEALSGVIELRHDKPETVRAMLEFCYTFTYTCRPSDSPEDRMIFHVHVYALGEVYDITGLKKLAVQNFGREANHTFPLFPAAVRAVYETTPQSDRGLRDVVLRICAANASELMNKPHFESMDELGVFGRELSRTLAGRSTYATSQDVIVDCKKYRIPPEYLEKESHQGQ
;
A
#
# COMPACT_ATOMS: atom_id res chain seq x y z
N MET A 1 24.59 -45.83 -18.79
CA MET A 1 23.54 -44.81 -19.03
C MET A 1 23.25 -44.17 -17.68
N ALA A 2 23.89 -43.02 -17.39
CA ALA A 2 23.29 -41.68 -17.42
C ALA A 2 22.29 -41.45 -16.25
N THR A 3 22.32 -40.40 -15.43
CA THR A 3 23.34 -39.44 -14.95
C THR A 3 22.70 -38.74 -13.74
N SER A 4 23.46 -38.52 -12.67
CA SER A 4 23.07 -37.79 -11.46
C SER A 4 23.25 -36.28 -11.68
N ILE A 5 22.33 -35.45 -11.19
CA ILE A 5 22.56 -34.00 -11.02
C ILE A 5 22.29 -33.65 -9.56
N LYS A 6 23.36 -33.37 -8.83
CA LYS A 6 23.38 -32.95 -7.43
C LYS A 6 23.24 -31.43 -7.34
N SER A 7 22.54 -31.01 -6.29
CA SER A 7 22.46 -29.66 -5.72
C SER A 7 23.78 -28.88 -5.82
N THR A 8 23.74 -27.70 -6.43
CA THR A 8 24.82 -26.72 -6.44
C THR A 8 24.86 -25.98 -5.10
N GLU A 9 25.70 -26.47 -4.18
CA GLU A 9 26.20 -25.70 -3.03
C GLU A 9 27.16 -24.60 -3.54
N TRP A 10 26.83 -23.34 -3.29
CA TRP A 10 27.79 -22.24 -3.40
C TRP A 10 28.52 -22.09 -2.05
N ARG A 11 29.64 -22.81 -1.88
CA ARG A 11 30.58 -22.56 -0.79
C ARG A 11 31.61 -21.54 -1.26
N CYS A 12 31.60 -20.34 -0.68
CA CYS A 12 32.73 -19.42 -0.78
C CYS A 12 33.93 -20.04 -0.06
N ALA A 13 34.90 -20.53 -0.84
CA ALA A 13 36.20 -20.94 -0.33
C ALA A 13 36.98 -19.71 0.13
N ALA A 14 36.99 -19.44 1.43
CA ALA A 14 37.94 -18.52 2.05
C ALA A 14 39.25 -19.29 2.34
N ASN A 15 40.29 -18.99 1.58
CA ASN A 15 41.65 -19.48 1.78
C ASN A 15 42.24 -18.85 3.07
N PRO A 16 42.70 -19.65 4.07
CA PRO A 16 43.14 -19.12 5.35
C PRO A 16 44.53 -18.46 5.37
N ASN A 17 45.23 -18.33 4.24
CA ASN A 17 46.64 -17.85 4.23
C ASN A 17 46.93 -16.56 3.43
N SER A 18 45.94 -15.74 3.08
CA SER A 18 46.23 -14.41 2.51
C SER A 18 46.30 -13.34 3.60
N PHE A 19 47.52 -13.09 4.05
CA PHE A 19 47.92 -11.85 4.73
C PHE A 19 47.46 -10.63 3.92
N GLY A 20 46.58 -9.81 4.50
CA GLY A 20 46.14 -8.55 3.90
C GLY A 20 44.70 -8.21 4.26
N ALA A 21 44.47 -7.71 5.47
CA ALA A 21 43.19 -7.11 5.83
C ALA A 21 42.95 -5.84 4.99
N PRO A 22 41.84 -5.72 4.23
CA PRO A 22 41.47 -4.44 3.65
C PRO A 22 40.73 -3.59 4.68
N VAL A 23 41.30 -2.41 4.88
CA VAL A 23 40.85 -1.28 5.70
C VAL A 23 39.42 -0.86 5.33
N THR A 24 38.39 -1.42 5.96
CA THR A 24 37.03 -0.82 5.96
C THR A 24 36.28 -0.93 7.29
N GLN A 25 36.81 -1.63 8.30
CA GLN A 25 36.14 -1.81 9.60
C GLN A 25 36.59 -0.82 10.69
N ARG A 26 36.94 0.42 10.31
CA ARG A 26 37.36 1.47 11.27
C ARG A 26 36.65 2.82 11.15
N LEU A 27 35.48 2.90 10.51
CA LEU A 27 34.70 4.15 10.45
C LEU A 27 33.30 4.09 11.09
N ALA A 28 32.74 2.91 11.36
CA ALA A 28 31.44 2.84 12.05
C ALA A 28 31.51 3.08 13.57
N SER A 29 32.69 2.92 14.20
CA SER A 29 32.84 3.15 15.65
C SER A 29 33.00 4.63 16.03
N ARG A 30 33.32 5.53 15.09
CA ARG A 30 33.50 6.96 15.37
C ARG A 30 32.29 7.85 15.09
N TYR A 31 31.27 7.34 14.40
CA TYR A 31 30.08 8.13 14.11
C TYR A 31 29.08 8.17 15.28
N VAL A 32 29.18 7.24 16.23
CA VAL A 32 28.32 7.19 17.43
C VAL A 32 28.83 8.11 18.56
N SER A 33 30.00 8.74 18.43
CA SER A 33 30.56 9.61 19.48
C SER A 33 30.26 11.11 19.31
N SER A 34 29.74 11.54 18.14
CA SER A 34 29.75 12.97 17.76
C SER A 34 28.44 13.74 17.96
N THR A 35 27.39 13.10 18.49
CA THR A 35 26.17 13.81 18.94
C THR A 35 25.94 13.57 20.42
N ARG A 36 26.99 13.73 21.23
CA ARG A 36 26.85 13.95 22.68
C ARG A 36 26.43 15.41 22.90
N SER A 37 25.17 15.70 22.59
CA SER A 37 24.47 16.92 23.03
C SER A 37 23.24 16.50 23.82
N GLU A 38 23.48 16.11 25.08
CA GLU A 38 22.68 16.22 26.32
C GLU A 38 21.13 16.16 26.34
N LYS A 39 20.42 15.75 25.28
CA LYS A 39 18.95 15.61 25.32
C LYS A 39 18.47 14.33 24.67
N MET A 40 18.64 13.19 25.32
CA MET A 40 17.80 12.01 25.05
C MET A 40 17.92 10.94 26.15
N VAL A 41 17.31 11.19 27.30
CA VAL A 41 17.01 10.15 28.32
C VAL A 41 15.66 9.47 27.99
N GLY A 42 15.38 9.23 26.71
CA GLY A 42 14.07 8.72 26.27
C GLY A 42 14.08 7.77 25.08
N THR A 43 15.20 7.58 24.38
CA THR A 43 15.29 6.76 23.16
C THR A 43 16.04 5.45 23.32
N THR A 44 16.51 5.12 24.53
CA THR A 44 17.24 3.88 24.80
C THR A 44 16.37 2.63 24.71
N HIS A 45 15.04 2.75 24.58
CA HIS A 45 14.12 1.61 24.54
C HIS A 45 13.81 1.06 23.14
N LEU A 46 14.24 1.73 22.06
CA LEU A 46 13.89 1.32 20.69
C LEU A 46 15.03 0.65 19.91
N ILE A 47 16.27 0.66 20.42
CA ILE A 47 17.44 0.05 19.74
C ILE A 47 17.72 -1.40 20.24
N SER A 48 16.97 -1.90 21.22
CA SER A 48 17.17 -3.23 21.81
C SER A 48 16.46 -4.39 21.10
N HIS A 49 15.70 -4.15 20.04
CA HIS A 49 14.92 -5.20 19.36
C HIS A 49 15.61 -5.86 18.15
N LEU A 50 16.75 -5.33 17.67
CA LEU A 50 17.61 -6.06 16.72
C LEU A 50 18.39 -7.12 17.49
N SER A 51 17.89 -8.36 17.45
CA SER A 51 18.54 -9.52 18.03
C SER A 51 20.00 -9.57 17.57
N SER A 52 20.95 -9.52 18.51
CA SER A 52 22.39 -9.47 18.22
C SER A 52 22.90 -10.62 17.33
N LYS A 53 22.10 -11.68 17.17
CA LYS A 53 22.39 -12.81 16.28
C LYS A 53 22.33 -12.43 14.80
N GLU A 54 21.39 -11.58 14.38
CA GLU A 54 21.24 -11.18 12.96
C GLU A 54 22.37 -10.24 12.52
N ALA A 55 22.73 -9.31 13.40
CA ALA A 55 23.83 -8.38 13.16
C ALA A 55 25.18 -9.11 13.01
N LEU A 56 25.34 -10.27 13.66
CA LEU A 56 26.56 -11.08 13.58
C LEU A 56 26.53 -12.10 12.44
N SER A 57 25.37 -12.68 12.11
CA SER A 57 25.23 -13.63 11.02
C SER A 57 25.25 -12.96 9.64
N GLY A 58 24.81 -11.71 9.56
CA GLY A 58 24.54 -11.03 8.28
C GLY A 58 23.35 -11.63 7.53
N VAL A 59 22.54 -12.47 8.17
CA VAL A 59 21.40 -13.18 7.59
C VAL A 59 20.15 -12.83 8.39
N ILE A 60 19.16 -12.27 7.71
CA ILE A 60 17.82 -11.97 8.25
C ILE A 60 16.85 -13.01 7.68
N GLU A 61 16.22 -13.80 8.54
CA GLU A 61 15.30 -14.87 8.13
C GLU A 61 13.84 -14.40 8.14
N LEU A 62 13.22 -14.30 6.96
CA LEU A 62 11.83 -13.88 6.80
C LEU A 62 10.90 -15.09 6.67
N ARG A 63 10.64 -15.78 7.78
CA ARG A 63 9.95 -17.10 7.80
C ARG A 63 8.44 -17.04 7.50
N HIS A 64 7.80 -15.89 7.71
CA HIS A 64 6.34 -15.75 7.63
C HIS A 64 5.86 -15.05 6.35
N ASP A 65 6.77 -14.49 5.56
CA ASP A 65 6.44 -13.72 4.37
C ASP A 65 6.61 -14.54 3.10
N LYS A 66 5.72 -14.32 2.13
CA LYS A 66 5.81 -15.00 0.83
C LYS A 66 7.06 -14.50 0.09
N PRO A 67 7.86 -15.39 -0.52
CA PRO A 67 9.11 -15.01 -1.18
C PRO A 67 8.87 -13.99 -2.30
N GLU A 68 7.70 -14.03 -2.95
CA GLU A 68 7.34 -13.07 -4.00
C GLU A 68 7.09 -11.67 -3.49
N THR A 69 6.44 -11.55 -2.34
CA THR A 69 6.15 -10.26 -1.70
C THR A 69 7.45 -9.65 -1.18
N VAL A 70 8.34 -10.48 -0.60
CA VAL A 70 9.69 -10.07 -0.18
C VAL A 70 10.52 -9.62 -1.39
N ARG A 71 10.47 -10.35 -2.51
CA ARG A 71 11.15 -9.95 -3.75
C ARG A 71 10.71 -8.56 -4.18
N ALA A 72 9.40 -8.29 -4.15
CA ALA A 72 8.85 -6.98 -4.51
C ALA A 72 9.28 -5.86 -3.56
N MET A 73 9.32 -6.13 -2.25
CA MET A 73 9.85 -5.18 -1.27
C MET A 73 11.32 -4.86 -1.54
N LEU A 74 12.15 -5.88 -1.78
CA LEU A 74 13.57 -5.67 -2.10
C LEU A 74 13.72 -4.90 -3.42
N GLU A 75 12.97 -5.26 -4.46
CA GLU A 75 12.95 -4.54 -5.74
C GLU A 75 12.62 -3.06 -5.53
N PHE A 76 11.62 -2.76 -4.68
CA PHE A 76 11.27 -1.39 -4.31
C PHE A 76 12.40 -0.66 -3.57
N CYS A 77 13.06 -1.31 -2.61
CA CYS A 77 14.17 -0.68 -1.88
C CYS A 77 15.34 -0.28 -2.79
N TYR A 78 15.54 -0.98 -3.91
CA TYR A 78 16.61 -0.67 -4.87
C TYR A 78 16.18 0.25 -6.02
N THR A 79 14.92 0.16 -6.46
CA THR A 79 14.45 0.80 -7.71
C THR A 79 13.32 1.80 -7.51
N PHE A 80 12.78 1.90 -6.29
CA PHE A 80 11.56 2.63 -5.95
C PHE A 80 10.30 2.18 -6.70
N THR A 81 10.34 1.00 -7.32
CA THR A 81 9.21 0.36 -7.99
C THR A 81 9.22 -1.15 -7.76
N TYR A 82 8.14 -1.86 -8.07
CA TYR A 82 8.13 -3.32 -8.09
C TYR A 82 7.21 -3.83 -9.19
N THR A 83 7.45 -5.07 -9.63
CA THR A 83 6.69 -5.71 -10.69
C THR A 83 6.07 -7.02 -10.23
N CYS A 84 4.82 -7.26 -10.62
CA CYS A 84 4.19 -8.58 -10.53
C CYS A 84 4.87 -9.55 -11.50
N ARG A 85 4.73 -10.86 -11.30
CA ARG A 85 5.22 -11.79 -12.31
C ARG A 85 4.33 -11.69 -13.54
N PRO A 86 4.90 -11.75 -14.75
CA PRO A 86 4.11 -11.72 -15.98
C PRO A 86 3.18 -12.94 -16.13
N SER A 87 3.47 -14.02 -15.42
CA SER A 87 2.65 -15.23 -15.36
C SER A 87 1.42 -15.11 -14.46
N ASP A 88 1.37 -14.11 -13.57
CA ASP A 88 0.29 -13.98 -12.60
C ASP A 88 -1.02 -13.57 -13.29
N SER A 89 -2.13 -14.19 -12.90
CA SER A 89 -3.44 -13.75 -13.38
C SER A 89 -3.76 -12.34 -12.83
N PRO A 90 -4.64 -11.55 -13.47
CA PRO A 90 -5.07 -10.26 -12.94
C PRO A 90 -5.60 -10.34 -11.49
N GLU A 91 -6.25 -11.45 -11.13
CA GLU A 91 -6.79 -11.68 -9.78
C GLU A 91 -5.66 -11.92 -8.76
N ASP A 92 -4.66 -12.71 -9.15
CA ASP A 92 -3.48 -12.96 -8.32
C ASP A 92 -2.67 -11.68 -8.10
N ARG A 93 -2.55 -10.82 -9.13
CA ARG A 93 -1.87 -9.52 -9.01
C ARG A 93 -2.59 -8.58 -8.04
N MET A 94 -3.92 -8.56 -8.07
CA MET A 94 -4.72 -7.79 -7.12
C MET A 94 -4.44 -8.25 -5.68
N ILE A 95 -4.49 -9.56 -5.41
CA ILE A 95 -4.19 -10.12 -4.09
C ILE A 95 -2.72 -9.89 -3.70
N PHE A 96 -1.80 -9.97 -4.67
CA PHE A 96 -0.39 -9.72 -4.45
C PHE A 96 -0.13 -8.30 -3.95
N HIS A 97 -0.78 -7.29 -4.54
CA HIS A 97 -0.65 -5.91 -4.07
C HIS A 97 -1.15 -5.71 -2.63
N VAL A 98 -2.19 -6.45 -2.20
CA VAL A 98 -2.64 -6.44 -0.79
C VAL A 98 -1.53 -6.98 0.13
N HIS A 99 -0.87 -8.07 -0.25
CA HIS A 99 0.23 -8.62 0.53
C HIS A 99 1.45 -7.68 0.57
N VAL A 100 1.79 -7.03 -0.55
CA VAL A 100 2.87 -6.02 -0.60
C VAL A 100 2.55 -4.84 0.29
N TYR A 101 1.29 -4.41 0.34
CA TYR A 101 0.84 -3.37 1.25
C TYR A 101 1.02 -3.77 2.72
N ALA A 102 0.61 -4.98 3.09
CA ALA A 102 0.78 -5.52 4.44
C ALA A 102 2.26 -5.60 4.83
N LEU A 103 3.12 -6.00 3.90
CA LEU A 103 4.57 -6.01 4.11
C LEU A 103 5.12 -4.60 4.33
N GLY A 104 4.64 -3.62 3.56
CA GLY A 104 4.99 -2.21 3.77
C GLY A 104 4.62 -1.69 5.16
N GLU A 105 3.57 -2.21 5.79
CA GLU A 105 3.23 -1.90 7.19
C GLU A 105 4.16 -2.60 8.18
N VAL A 106 4.42 -3.90 8.01
CA VAL A 106 5.27 -4.69 8.91
C VAL A 106 6.69 -4.15 8.98
N TYR A 107 7.25 -3.71 7.86
CA TYR A 107 8.62 -3.20 7.76
C TYR A 107 8.71 -1.66 7.78
N ASP A 108 7.60 -0.97 8.05
CA ASP A 108 7.50 0.50 8.11
C ASP A 108 8.04 1.23 6.85
N ILE A 109 7.70 0.70 5.67
CA ILE A 109 8.12 1.25 4.36
C ILE A 109 6.95 2.02 3.75
N THR A 110 6.75 3.26 4.18
CA THR A 110 5.63 4.12 3.73
C THR A 110 5.57 4.29 2.19
N GLY A 111 6.73 4.35 1.52
CA GLY A 111 6.79 4.47 0.06
C GLY A 111 6.22 3.23 -0.66
N LEU A 112 6.50 2.04 -0.13
CA LEU A 112 6.01 0.77 -0.66
C LEU A 112 4.49 0.69 -0.51
N LYS A 113 3.96 1.08 0.65
CA LYS A 113 2.51 1.16 0.90
C LYS A 113 1.80 2.04 -0.13
N LYS A 114 2.33 3.24 -0.38
CA LYS A 114 1.76 4.19 -1.36
C LYS A 114 1.73 3.59 -2.77
N LEU A 115 2.82 2.96 -3.19
CA LEU A 115 2.90 2.32 -4.50
C LEU A 115 1.94 1.12 -4.60
N ALA A 116 1.82 0.33 -3.54
CA ALA A 116 0.90 -0.80 -3.49
C ALA A 116 -0.57 -0.37 -3.61
N VAL A 117 -0.97 0.72 -2.97
CA VAL A 117 -2.31 1.30 -3.12
C VAL A 117 -2.56 1.78 -4.55
N GLN A 118 -1.58 2.43 -5.17
CA GLN A 118 -1.71 2.91 -6.55
C GLN A 118 -1.86 1.75 -7.53
N ASN A 119 -1.01 0.73 -7.43
CA ASN A 119 -1.07 -0.45 -8.30
C ASN A 119 -2.36 -1.26 -8.07
N PHE A 120 -2.75 -1.47 -6.81
CA PHE A 120 -4.04 -2.09 -6.48
C PHE A 120 -5.21 -1.32 -7.10
N GLY A 121 -5.25 0.00 -6.99
CA GLY A 121 -6.32 0.82 -7.57
C GLY A 121 -6.38 0.79 -9.10
N ARG A 122 -5.27 0.44 -9.78
CA ARG A 122 -5.21 0.30 -11.26
C ARG A 122 -5.64 -1.10 -11.72
N GLU A 123 -5.31 -2.14 -10.95
CA GLU A 123 -5.54 -3.53 -11.35
C GLU A 123 -6.80 -4.14 -10.72
N ALA A 124 -7.34 -3.55 -9.65
CA ALA A 124 -8.53 -4.06 -8.98
C ALA A 124 -9.77 -3.95 -9.88
N ASN A 125 -10.50 -5.07 -9.98
CA ASN A 125 -11.75 -5.15 -10.72
C ASN A 125 -12.80 -5.88 -9.88
N HIS A 126 -13.95 -5.26 -9.67
CA HIS A 126 -15.09 -5.83 -8.93
C HIS A 126 -15.75 -7.01 -9.65
N THR A 127 -15.42 -7.21 -10.92
CA THR A 127 -15.90 -8.33 -11.73
C THR A 127 -15.24 -9.65 -11.34
N PHE A 128 -14.02 -9.59 -10.81
CA PHE A 128 -13.21 -10.77 -10.50
C PHE A 128 -13.86 -11.65 -9.40
N PRO A 129 -13.92 -12.98 -9.60
CA PRO A 129 -14.39 -13.92 -8.58
C PRO A 129 -13.65 -13.81 -7.25
N LEU A 130 -12.34 -13.54 -7.27
CA LEU A 130 -11.52 -13.40 -6.07
C LEU A 130 -11.55 -12.00 -5.43
N PHE A 131 -12.34 -11.06 -5.98
CA PHE A 131 -12.46 -9.73 -5.41
C PHE A 131 -12.92 -9.72 -3.93
N PRO A 132 -13.98 -10.46 -3.52
CA PRO A 132 -14.40 -10.52 -2.11
C PRO A 132 -13.30 -11.08 -1.20
N ALA A 133 -12.54 -12.07 -1.68
CA ALA A 133 -11.40 -12.62 -0.94
C ALA A 133 -10.27 -11.59 -0.78
N ALA A 134 -10.01 -10.76 -1.79
CA ALA A 134 -9.06 -9.65 -1.69
C ALA A 134 -9.55 -8.60 -0.69
N VAL A 135 -10.85 -8.24 -0.69
CA VAL A 135 -11.41 -7.31 0.32
C VAL A 135 -11.21 -7.88 1.73
N ARG A 136 -11.50 -9.16 1.93
CA ARG A 136 -11.27 -9.81 3.23
C ARG A 136 -9.80 -9.72 3.64
N ALA A 137 -8.88 -10.05 2.74
CA ALA A 137 -7.45 -9.94 3.01
C ALA A 137 -7.03 -8.51 3.40
N VAL A 138 -7.62 -7.48 2.78
CA VAL A 138 -7.37 -6.07 3.17
C VAL A 138 -7.80 -5.81 4.62
N TYR A 139 -9.00 -6.25 5.01
CA TYR A 139 -9.51 -6.03 6.36
C TYR A 139 -8.83 -6.89 7.43
N GLU A 140 -8.28 -8.05 7.06
CA GLU A 140 -7.49 -8.91 7.95
C GLU A 140 -6.05 -8.41 8.14
N THR A 141 -5.43 -7.88 7.09
CA THR A 141 -4.01 -7.47 7.12
C THR A 141 -3.77 -6.04 7.57
N THR A 142 -4.82 -5.21 7.61
CA THR A 142 -4.71 -3.80 8.01
C THR A 142 -5.54 -3.53 9.26
N PRO A 143 -5.09 -2.72 10.22
CA PRO A 143 -5.92 -2.24 11.33
C PRO A 143 -6.89 -1.14 10.87
N GLN A 144 -7.87 -0.79 11.71
CA GLN A 144 -8.87 0.24 11.38
C GLN A 144 -8.27 1.66 11.23
N SER A 145 -7.14 1.93 11.88
CA SER A 145 -6.38 3.18 11.73
C SER A 145 -5.79 3.36 10.34
N ASP A 146 -5.55 2.26 9.62
CA ASP A 146 -5.00 2.30 8.29
C ASP A 146 -6.10 2.41 7.22
N ARG A 147 -6.30 3.62 6.72
CA ARG A 147 -7.34 3.95 5.74
C ARG A 147 -6.89 3.78 4.29
N GLY A 148 -5.59 3.61 4.00
CA GLY A 148 -5.05 3.73 2.64
C GLY A 148 -5.70 2.75 1.66
N LEU A 149 -5.54 1.45 1.91
CA LEU A 149 -6.10 0.41 1.04
C LEU A 149 -7.61 0.21 1.27
N ARG A 150 -8.08 0.40 2.50
CA ARG A 150 -9.50 0.28 2.87
C ARG A 150 -10.39 1.28 2.12
N ASP A 151 -9.96 2.53 2.01
CA ASP A 151 -10.71 3.57 1.32
C ASP A 151 -10.80 3.30 -0.19
N VAL A 152 -9.72 2.77 -0.81
CA VAL A 152 -9.75 2.38 -2.22
C VAL A 152 -10.75 1.25 -2.46
N VAL A 153 -10.74 0.22 -1.62
CA VAL A 153 -11.69 -0.88 -1.72
C VAL A 153 -13.13 -0.39 -1.52
N LEU A 154 -13.39 0.41 -0.48
CA LEU A 154 -14.71 0.97 -0.22
C LEU A 154 -15.22 1.81 -1.39
N ARG A 155 -14.34 2.59 -2.02
CA ARG A 155 -14.69 3.39 -3.20
C ARG A 155 -15.11 2.51 -4.37
N ILE A 156 -14.37 1.41 -4.64
CA ILE A 156 -14.70 0.45 -5.71
C ILE A 156 -16.04 -0.25 -5.39
N CYS A 157 -16.22 -0.71 -4.15
CA CYS A 157 -17.45 -1.37 -3.72
C CYS A 157 -18.66 -0.43 -3.78
N ALA A 158 -18.52 0.80 -3.30
CA ALA A 158 -19.60 1.78 -3.30
C ALA A 158 -19.99 2.24 -4.71
N ALA A 159 -19.05 2.22 -5.66
CA ALA A 159 -19.35 2.54 -7.07
C ALA A 159 -20.13 1.42 -7.77
N ASN A 160 -19.91 0.16 -7.39
CA ASN A 160 -20.49 -1.02 -8.04
C ASN A 160 -21.44 -1.80 -7.11
N ALA A 161 -22.03 -1.12 -6.12
CA ALA A 161 -22.79 -1.78 -5.07
C ALA A 161 -23.99 -2.58 -5.61
N SER A 162 -24.70 -2.07 -6.62
CA SER A 162 -25.83 -2.76 -7.25
C SER A 162 -25.43 -4.08 -7.91
N GLU A 163 -24.24 -4.16 -8.51
CA GLU A 163 -23.75 -5.39 -9.15
C GLU A 163 -23.19 -6.37 -8.12
N LEU A 164 -22.48 -5.86 -7.11
CA LEU A 164 -21.87 -6.68 -6.07
C LEU A 164 -22.91 -7.37 -5.19
N MET A 165 -23.99 -6.69 -4.82
CA MET A 165 -25.05 -7.24 -3.96
C MET A 165 -25.84 -8.38 -4.64
N ASN A 166 -25.78 -8.50 -5.96
CA ASN A 166 -26.43 -9.59 -6.71
C ASN A 166 -25.51 -10.81 -6.92
N LYS A 167 -24.25 -10.76 -6.44
CA LYS A 167 -23.28 -11.86 -6.63
C LYS A 167 -23.24 -12.76 -5.39
N PRO A 168 -23.33 -14.10 -5.54
CA PRO A 168 -23.32 -15.04 -4.42
C PRO A 168 -21.99 -15.05 -3.66
N HIS A 169 -20.87 -14.74 -4.33
CA HIS A 169 -19.56 -14.66 -3.68
C HIS A 169 -19.38 -13.46 -2.75
N PHE A 170 -20.26 -12.45 -2.86
CA PHE A 170 -20.25 -11.27 -2.01
C PHE A 170 -21.20 -11.41 -0.81
N GLU A 171 -22.19 -12.30 -0.90
CA GLU A 171 -23.11 -12.63 0.21
C GLU A 171 -22.35 -13.23 1.40
N SER A 172 -21.24 -13.93 1.18
CA SER A 172 -20.43 -14.51 2.26
C SER A 172 -19.55 -13.50 3.02
N MET A 173 -19.69 -12.19 2.78
CA MET A 173 -18.95 -11.14 3.50
C MET A 173 -19.57 -10.74 4.84
N ASP A 174 -20.59 -11.45 5.32
CA ASP A 174 -21.29 -11.20 6.58
C ASP A 174 -20.36 -11.14 7.81
N GLU A 175 -19.25 -11.88 7.78
CA GLU A 175 -18.25 -11.91 8.86
C GLU A 175 -17.52 -10.58 9.02
N LEU A 176 -17.48 -9.74 7.98
CA LEU A 176 -16.84 -8.43 8.00
C LEU A 176 -17.84 -7.32 8.36
N GLY A 177 -18.42 -7.40 9.57
CA GLY A 177 -19.38 -6.39 10.05
C GLY A 177 -18.84 -4.94 10.04
N VAL A 178 -17.52 -4.77 10.16
CA VAL A 178 -16.86 -3.46 10.02
C VAL A 178 -16.96 -2.94 8.58
N PHE A 179 -16.69 -3.79 7.59
CA PHE A 179 -16.80 -3.45 6.17
C PHE A 179 -18.22 -3.07 5.80
N GLY A 180 -19.22 -3.89 6.16
CA GLY A 180 -20.63 -3.61 5.85
C GLY A 180 -21.11 -2.27 6.41
N ARG A 181 -20.71 -1.94 7.65
CA ARG A 181 -21.00 -0.63 8.27
C ARG A 181 -20.34 0.53 7.54
N GLU A 182 -19.09 0.39 7.13
CA GLU A 182 -18.37 1.44 6.38
C GLU A 182 -18.91 1.61 4.97
N LEU A 183 -19.27 0.53 4.28
CA LEU A 183 -19.92 0.57 2.98
C LEU A 183 -21.29 1.24 3.08
N SER A 184 -22.11 0.85 4.06
CA SER A 184 -23.44 1.45 4.30
C SER A 184 -23.35 2.95 4.57
N ARG A 185 -22.38 3.38 5.39
CA ARG A 185 -22.13 4.80 5.64
C ARG A 185 -21.69 5.54 4.37
N THR A 186 -20.82 4.92 3.57
CA THR A 186 -20.35 5.49 2.30
C THR A 186 -21.49 5.64 1.31
N LEU A 187 -22.39 4.66 1.22
CA LEU A 187 -23.57 4.73 0.35
C LEU A 187 -24.58 5.78 0.83
N ALA A 188 -24.85 5.85 2.14
CA ALA A 188 -25.73 6.87 2.72
C ALA A 188 -25.20 8.30 2.47
N GLY A 189 -23.87 8.50 2.60
CA GLY A 189 -23.23 9.78 2.30
C GLY A 189 -23.20 10.15 0.81
N ARG A 190 -23.39 9.19 -0.10
CA ARG A 190 -23.54 9.45 -1.55
C ARG A 190 -24.97 9.86 -1.90
N SER A 191 -25.97 9.35 -1.17
CA SER A 191 -27.38 9.68 -1.38
C SER A 191 -27.70 11.14 -1.10
N THR A 192 -26.99 11.79 -0.17
CA THR A 192 -27.23 13.21 0.18
C THR A 192 -26.80 14.21 -0.90
N TYR A 193 -26.05 13.76 -1.93
CA TYR A 193 -25.73 14.58 -3.11
C TYR A 193 -26.65 14.31 -4.30
N ALA A 194 -27.27 13.13 -4.38
CA ALA A 194 -28.23 12.79 -5.44
C ALA A 194 -29.61 13.42 -5.22
N THR A 195 -30.01 13.70 -3.97
CA THR A 195 -31.26 14.43 -3.66
C THR A 195 -31.21 15.91 -4.08
N SER A 196 -30.05 16.45 -4.46
CA SER A 196 -29.94 17.83 -4.95
C SER A 196 -30.21 18.00 -6.45
N GLN A 197 -30.54 16.93 -7.19
CA GLN A 197 -30.87 17.00 -8.62
C GLN A 197 -32.38 17.16 -8.93
N ASP A 198 -33.25 17.17 -7.92
CA ASP A 198 -34.67 17.58 -8.07
C ASP A 198 -34.94 19.00 -7.53
N VAL A 199 -33.91 19.85 -7.45
CA VAL A 199 -34.14 21.29 -7.38
C VAL A 199 -34.43 21.76 -8.80
N ILE A 200 -35.71 21.90 -9.15
CA ILE A 200 -36.13 22.79 -10.22
C ILE A 200 -35.59 24.17 -9.85
N VAL A 201 -34.44 24.54 -10.41
CA VAL A 201 -33.92 25.89 -10.31
C VAL A 201 -34.85 26.74 -11.17
N ASP A 202 -35.83 27.40 -10.54
CA ASP A 202 -36.61 28.43 -11.20
C ASP A 202 -35.67 29.58 -11.57
N CYS A 203 -35.18 29.57 -12.82
CA CYS A 203 -34.28 30.57 -13.39
C CYS A 203 -34.86 32.00 -13.38
N LYS A 204 -36.09 32.23 -12.88
CA LYS A 204 -36.69 33.55 -12.77
C LYS A 204 -36.22 34.38 -11.56
N LYS A 205 -35.44 33.81 -10.64
CA LYS A 205 -35.04 34.52 -9.40
C LYS A 205 -33.78 35.38 -9.50
N TYR A 206 -32.96 35.23 -10.53
CA TYR A 206 -31.84 36.16 -10.79
C TYR A 206 -32.25 37.20 -11.83
N ARG A 207 -33.20 38.07 -11.44
CA ARG A 207 -33.34 39.39 -12.07
C ARG A 207 -32.12 40.21 -11.62
N ILE A 208 -31.16 40.37 -12.51
CA ILE A 208 -30.02 41.26 -12.31
C ILE A 208 -30.58 42.67 -12.01
N PRO A 209 -30.20 43.32 -10.90
CA PRO A 209 -30.59 44.71 -10.62
C PRO A 209 -30.14 45.60 -11.78
N PRO A 210 -30.97 46.55 -12.26
CA PRO A 210 -30.64 47.42 -13.40
C PRO A 210 -29.45 48.37 -13.12
N GLU A 211 -28.92 48.35 -11.90
CA GLU A 211 -27.79 49.15 -11.42
C GLU A 211 -26.46 48.76 -12.08
N TYR A 212 -26.39 47.63 -12.80
CA TYR A 212 -25.18 47.09 -13.41
C TYR A 212 -25.19 47.05 -14.96
N LEU A 213 -26.12 47.72 -15.63
CA LEU A 213 -26.25 47.70 -17.09
C LEU A 213 -25.97 49.03 -17.81
N GLU A 214 -25.33 50.01 -17.16
CA GLU A 214 -24.92 51.24 -17.84
C GLU A 214 -23.47 51.62 -17.55
N LYS A 215 -22.80 52.07 -18.63
CA LYS A 215 -21.37 52.44 -18.83
C LYS A 215 -20.56 51.25 -19.38
N GLU A 216 -20.24 51.15 -20.67
CA GLU A 216 -19.82 52.21 -21.59
C GLU A 216 -20.19 51.88 -23.05
N SER A 217 -20.94 52.79 -23.68
CA SER A 217 -20.87 53.05 -25.11
C SER A 217 -20.54 54.54 -25.28
N HIS A 218 -19.83 54.86 -26.37
CA HIS A 218 -19.27 56.17 -26.79
C HIS A 218 -17.83 56.40 -26.29
N GLN A 219 -16.80 56.61 -27.11
CA GLN A 219 -16.62 57.12 -28.48
C GLN A 219 -15.50 56.31 -29.18
N GLY A 220 -15.45 56.06 -30.49
CA GLY A 220 -15.76 56.99 -31.58
C GLY A 220 -14.51 57.77 -31.98
N GLN A 221 -13.61 57.15 -32.76
CA GLN A 221 -12.81 57.76 -33.83
C GLN A 221 -12.12 56.69 -34.67
#